data_AF-A0A5C7V576-F1
#
_entry.id   AF-A0A5C7V576-F1
#
_cell.length_a   1.000
_cell.length_b   1.000
_cell.length_c   1.000
_cell.angle_alpha   90.00
_cell.angle_beta   90.00
_cell.angle_gamma   90.00
#
_symmetry.space_group_name_H-M   'P 1'
#
loop_
_entity.id
_entity.type
_entity.pdbx_description
1 polymer ?
#
loop_
_entity_poly.entity_id
_entity_poly.type
_entity_poly.pdbx_seq_one_letter_code
_entity_poly.pdbx_strand_id
1 'polypeptide(L)'
;DCQVREFFAQKLDRLTEGRDKRDLRGGNRLPTSPADLMLRMVNHMVDSYLELRRLLTRQLTTLQRVLLDQNSEFNDWPLLLESRDALHRLEDTCEDQRSAIQEWIDALDEWPTTDDPQLHRERELLRVRSRDVLEHVERVLSHVRRLESSAESAVQMHFSALGHRTNSIMRTLTVLTAIFLPLNLITGIFGMNFDWMPLIHAAGGFWDAALLMGAVALGLWFFFRRKRYLGSSR
;
A
#
# COMPACT_ATOMS: atom_id res chain seq x y z
N ASP A 1 -7.52 14.06 12.02
CA ASP A 1 -7.64 13.56 13.39
C ASP A 1 -7.40 12.06 13.43
N CYS A 2 -6.44 11.64 14.26
CA CYS A 2 -5.93 10.28 14.29
C CYS A 2 -6.93 9.38 15.02
N GLN A 3 -7.75 8.62 14.28
CA GLN A 3 -8.72 7.65 14.84
C GLN A 3 -8.07 6.67 15.82
N VAL A 4 -6.78 6.37 15.62
CA VAL A 4 -5.96 5.58 16.53
C VAL A 4 -5.85 6.25 17.89
N ARG A 5 -5.54 7.56 17.92
CA ARG A 5 -5.42 8.33 19.18
C ARG A 5 -6.74 8.37 19.95
N GLU A 6 -7.86 8.63 19.27
CA GLU A 6 -9.18 8.64 19.92
C GLU A 6 -9.59 7.26 20.45
N PHE A 7 -9.32 6.19 19.71
CA PHE A 7 -9.59 4.83 20.15
C PHE A 7 -8.81 4.50 21.43
N PHE A 8 -7.51 4.79 21.49
CA PHE A 8 -6.69 4.51 22.67
C PHE A 8 -7.01 5.43 23.85
N ALA A 9 -7.37 6.70 23.61
CA ALA A 9 -7.87 7.59 24.67
C ALA A 9 -9.16 7.04 25.31
N GLN A 10 -10.11 6.60 24.49
CA GLN A 10 -11.35 5.98 24.99
C GLN A 10 -11.10 4.63 25.68
N LYS A 11 -10.13 3.85 25.20
CA LYS A 11 -9.75 2.59 25.87
C LYS A 11 -9.14 2.85 27.24
N LEU A 12 -8.27 3.86 27.35
CA LEU A 12 -7.65 4.24 28.62
C LEU A 12 -8.69 4.66 29.67
N ASP A 13 -9.69 5.46 29.26
CA ASP A 13 -10.82 5.85 30.12
C ASP A 13 -11.66 4.65 30.59
N ARG A 14 -11.87 3.65 29.72
CA ARG A 14 -12.61 2.44 30.12
C ARG A 14 -11.84 1.55 31.08
N LEU A 15 -10.51 1.54 30.99
CA LEU A 15 -9.63 0.82 31.90
C LEU A 15 -9.58 1.49 33.28
N THR A 16 -9.52 2.83 33.34
CA THR A 16 -9.55 3.59 34.61
C THR A 16 -10.91 3.54 35.29
N GLU A 17 -12.00 3.46 34.54
CA GLU A 17 -13.35 3.25 35.10
C GLU A 17 -13.64 1.81 35.56
N GLY A 18 -12.70 0.88 35.40
CA GLY A 18 -12.87 -0.53 35.83
C GLY A 18 -14.00 -1.29 35.12
N ARG A 19 -14.49 -0.78 33.98
CA ARG A 19 -15.60 -1.40 33.22
C ARG A 19 -15.14 -2.55 32.33
N ASP A 20 -13.87 -2.59 31.94
CA ASP A 20 -13.32 -3.68 31.12
C ASP A 20 -12.74 -4.82 31.98
N LYS A 21 -13.61 -5.48 32.75
CA LYS A 21 -13.27 -6.73 33.46
C LYS A 21 -13.10 -7.95 32.51
N ARG A 22 -13.22 -7.76 31.19
CA ARG A 22 -13.33 -8.85 30.22
C ARG A 22 -11.99 -9.40 29.71
N ASP A 23 -10.89 -8.67 29.89
CA ASP A 23 -9.58 -9.05 29.32
C ASP A 23 -8.63 -9.77 30.29
N LEU A 24 -9.05 -10.06 31.53
CA LEU A 24 -8.35 -11.00 32.41
C LEU A 24 -8.63 -12.47 32.01
N ARG A 25 -8.62 -12.78 30.71
CA ARG A 25 -8.84 -14.13 30.18
C ARG A 25 -7.78 -15.14 30.66
N GLY A 26 -6.68 -14.67 31.25
CA GLY A 26 -5.65 -15.46 31.92
C GLY A 26 -5.85 -15.62 33.43
N GLY A 27 -7.00 -16.15 33.85
CA GLY A 27 -7.15 -16.82 35.15
C GLY A 27 -7.40 -15.91 36.36
N ASN A 28 -8.49 -16.20 37.06
CA ASN A 28 -8.90 -15.69 38.38
C ASN A 28 -7.91 -16.06 39.52
N ARG A 29 -6.65 -16.37 39.20
CA ARG A 29 -5.59 -16.81 40.11
C ARG A 29 -4.52 -15.74 40.18
N LEU A 30 -4.19 -15.36 41.41
CA LEU A 30 -3.09 -14.45 41.71
C LEU A 30 -1.78 -14.95 41.06
N PRO A 31 -0.92 -14.03 40.60
CA PRO A 31 0.39 -14.40 40.07
C PRO A 31 1.18 -15.17 41.12
N THR A 32 1.85 -16.24 40.70
CA THR A 32 2.63 -17.11 41.61
C THR A 32 3.96 -16.49 41.99
N SER A 33 4.53 -15.64 41.13
CA SER A 33 5.80 -14.95 41.36
C SER A 33 5.87 -13.60 40.62
N PRO A 34 6.86 -12.75 40.95
CA PRO A 34 7.08 -11.49 40.23
C PRO A 34 7.33 -11.68 38.74
N ALA A 35 8.03 -12.75 38.34
CA ALA A 35 8.23 -13.12 36.94
C ALA A 35 6.91 -13.49 36.25
N ASP A 36 6.02 -14.21 36.95
CA ASP A 36 4.68 -14.54 36.46
C ASP A 36 3.84 -13.27 36.20
N LEU A 37 3.92 -12.28 37.09
CA LEU A 37 3.26 -10.98 36.95
C LEU A 37 3.83 -10.19 35.77
N MET A 38 5.15 -10.12 35.63
CA MET A 38 5.81 -9.45 34.51
C MET A 38 5.33 -10.03 33.17
N LEU A 39 5.33 -11.37 33.03
CA LEU A 39 4.87 -12.02 31.80
C LEU A 39 3.39 -11.74 31.50
N ARG A 40 2.52 -11.62 32.52
CA ARG A 40 1.12 -11.22 32.33
C ARG A 40 1.00 -9.79 31.83
N MET A 41 1.80 -8.88 32.37
CA MET A 41 1.83 -7.48 31.92
C MET A 41 2.30 -7.39 30.48
N VAL A 42 3.38 -8.09 30.12
CA VAL A 42 3.86 -8.15 28.73
C VAL A 42 2.81 -8.74 27.81
N ASN A 43 2.16 -9.84 28.18
CA ASN A 43 1.09 -10.42 27.36
C ASN A 43 -0.03 -9.41 27.09
N HIS A 44 -0.46 -8.65 28.11
CA HIS A 44 -1.49 -7.64 27.96
C HIS A 44 -1.06 -6.46 27.07
N MET A 45 0.22 -6.07 27.12
CA MET A 45 0.77 -5.08 26.18
C MET A 45 0.74 -5.60 24.74
N VAL A 46 1.16 -6.85 24.52
CA VAL A 46 1.12 -7.50 23.20
C VAL A 46 -0.31 -7.65 22.68
N ASP A 47 -1.29 -7.94 23.55
CA ASP A 47 -2.71 -7.96 23.17
C ASP A 47 -3.20 -6.59 22.65
N SER A 48 -2.68 -5.49 23.21
CA SER A 48 -3.01 -4.15 22.73
C SER A 48 -2.44 -3.89 21.32
N TYR A 49 -1.32 -4.51 20.96
CA TYR A 49 -0.78 -4.45 19.60
C TYR A 49 -1.66 -5.18 18.58
N LEU A 50 -2.33 -6.26 18.98
CA LEU A 50 -3.30 -6.94 18.10
C LEU A 50 -4.48 -6.03 17.74
N GLU A 51 -4.93 -5.18 18.67
CA GLU A 51 -5.95 -4.18 18.40
C GLU A 51 -5.45 -3.07 17.48
N LEU A 52 -4.27 -2.52 17.76
CA LEU A 52 -3.64 -1.51 16.89
C LEU A 52 -3.51 -2.03 15.46
N ARG A 53 -3.01 -3.26 15.31
CA ARG A 53 -2.91 -3.97 14.03
C ARG A 53 -4.25 -4.04 13.30
N ARG A 54 -5.35 -4.36 14.00
CA ARG A 54 -6.69 -4.43 13.39
C ARG A 54 -7.15 -3.06 12.85
N LEU A 55 -6.86 -1.99 13.57
CA LEU A 55 -7.17 -0.62 13.13
C LEU A 55 -6.36 -0.24 11.90
N LEU A 56 -5.02 -0.43 11.95
CA LEU A 56 -4.12 -0.15 10.82
C LEU A 56 -4.50 -0.96 9.58
N THR A 57 -4.89 -2.24 9.76
CA THR A 57 -5.38 -3.09 8.65
C THR A 57 -6.58 -2.45 7.95
N ARG A 58 -7.58 -1.99 8.71
CA ARG A 58 -8.79 -1.38 8.13
C ARG A 58 -8.48 -0.07 7.41
N GLN A 59 -7.64 0.76 8.01
CA GLN A 59 -7.23 2.04 7.43
C GLN A 59 -6.47 1.83 6.12
N LEU A 60 -5.45 0.98 6.11
CA LEU A 60 -4.68 0.66 4.90
C LEU A 60 -5.55 0.01 3.82
N THR A 61 -6.43 -0.92 4.17
CA THR A 61 -7.34 -1.53 3.19
C THR A 61 -8.24 -0.48 2.53
N THR A 62 -8.68 0.53 3.30
CA THR A 62 -9.50 1.62 2.77
C THR A 62 -8.68 2.51 1.84
N LEU A 63 -7.49 2.92 2.27
CA LEU A 63 -6.56 3.71 1.46
C LEU A 63 -6.20 2.99 0.15
N GLN A 64 -5.89 1.70 0.20
CA GLN A 64 -5.59 0.89 -0.97
C GLN A 64 -6.76 0.85 -1.97
N ARG A 65 -8.00 0.73 -1.51
CA ARG A 65 -9.17 0.76 -2.41
C ARG A 65 -9.28 2.11 -3.13
N VAL A 66 -9.10 3.21 -2.41
CA VAL A 66 -9.18 4.56 -3.00
C VAL A 66 -7.99 4.81 -3.94
N LEU A 67 -6.80 4.35 -3.57
CA LEU A 67 -5.57 4.46 -4.37
C LEU A 67 -5.66 3.71 -5.72
N LEU A 68 -6.33 2.55 -5.72
CA LEU A 68 -6.50 1.70 -6.90
C LEU A 68 -7.75 2.04 -7.72
N ASP A 69 -8.61 2.94 -7.25
CA ASP A 69 -9.75 3.40 -8.04
C ASP A 69 -9.28 4.31 -9.18
N GLN A 70 -9.56 3.90 -10.42
CA GLN A 70 -9.16 4.63 -11.63
C GLN A 70 -9.90 5.96 -11.80
N ASN A 71 -11.05 6.11 -11.15
CA ASN A 71 -11.90 7.30 -11.26
C ASN A 71 -11.66 8.33 -10.15
N SER A 72 -10.91 7.95 -9.11
CA SER A 72 -10.62 8.82 -7.97
C SER A 72 -9.20 9.39 -8.08
N GLU A 73 -9.06 10.70 -7.86
CA GLU A 73 -7.74 11.30 -7.65
C GLU A 73 -7.32 11.06 -6.20
N PHE A 74 -6.36 10.16 -6.00
CA PHE A 74 -5.82 9.89 -4.66
C PHE A 74 -4.92 11.05 -4.20
N ASN A 75 -5.40 11.81 -3.22
CA ASN A 75 -4.70 12.98 -2.66
C ASN A 75 -4.19 12.76 -1.22
N ASP A 76 -4.57 11.66 -0.58
CA ASP A 76 -4.29 11.39 0.84
C ASP A 76 -2.93 10.69 1.08
N TRP A 77 -1.89 11.10 0.35
CA TRP A 77 -0.52 10.61 0.55
C TRP A 77 0.01 10.78 1.97
N PRO A 78 -0.22 11.93 2.66
CA PRO A 78 0.21 12.08 4.05
C PRO A 78 -0.39 11.03 4.98
N LEU A 79 -1.67 10.68 4.78
CA LEU A 79 -2.37 9.67 5.60
C LEU A 79 -1.85 8.26 5.34
N LEU A 80 -1.48 7.94 4.09
CA LEU A 80 -0.83 6.68 3.74
C LEU A 80 0.55 6.57 4.38
N LEU A 81 1.37 7.63 4.29
CA LEU A 81 2.69 7.66 4.89
C LEU A 81 2.61 7.58 6.42
N GLU A 82 1.68 8.30 7.06
CA GLU A 82 1.44 8.20 8.51
C GLU A 82 1.03 6.78 8.92
N SER A 83 0.17 6.12 8.14
CA SER A 83 -0.24 4.73 8.39
C SER A 83 0.94 3.75 8.26
N ARG A 84 1.84 3.99 7.31
CA ARG A 84 3.06 3.19 7.11
C ARG A 84 4.06 3.41 8.25
N ASP A 85 4.28 4.67 8.64
CA ASP A 85 5.15 5.00 9.78
C ASP A 85 4.62 4.37 11.09
N ALA A 86 3.30 4.33 11.27
CA ALA A 86 2.68 3.63 12.40
C ALA A 86 2.90 2.10 12.36
N LEU A 87 2.88 1.48 11.17
CA LEU A 87 3.24 0.06 11.01
C LEU A 87 4.71 -0.19 11.35
N HIS A 88 5.64 0.62 10.82
CA HIS A 88 7.06 0.47 11.11
C HIS A 88 7.36 0.61 12.61
N ARG A 89 6.80 1.62 13.28
CA ARG A 89 6.95 1.76 14.73
C ARG A 89 6.44 0.54 15.49
N LEU A 90 5.34 -0.05 15.03
CA LEU A 90 4.80 -1.27 15.61
C LEU A 90 5.71 -2.48 15.34
N GLU A 91 6.30 -2.58 14.14
CA GLU A 91 7.29 -3.60 13.81
C GLU A 91 8.52 -3.49 14.71
N ASP A 92 9.17 -2.34 14.75
CA ASP A 92 10.37 -2.07 15.55
C ASP A 92 10.11 -2.44 17.02
N THR A 93 8.99 -1.97 17.58
CA THR A 93 8.61 -2.27 18.97
C THR A 93 8.40 -3.77 19.20
N CYS A 94 7.80 -4.48 18.24
CA CYS A 94 7.61 -5.92 18.34
C CYS A 94 8.93 -6.69 18.16
N GLU A 95 9.85 -6.23 17.33
CA GLU A 95 11.17 -6.86 17.17
C GLU A 95 12.02 -6.73 18.43
N ASP A 96 12.03 -5.55 19.05
CA ASP A 96 12.70 -5.31 20.32
C ASP A 96 12.10 -6.19 21.43
N GLN A 97 10.77 -6.28 21.51
CA GLN A 97 10.10 -7.16 22.47
C GLN A 97 10.37 -8.64 22.22
N ARG A 98 10.39 -9.07 20.95
CA ARG A 98 10.73 -10.45 20.59
C ARG A 98 12.13 -10.78 21.08
N SER A 99 13.09 -9.89 20.85
CA SER A 99 14.48 -10.06 21.28
C SER A 99 14.60 -10.13 22.80
N ALA A 100 13.93 -9.23 23.52
CA ALA A 100 13.92 -9.23 24.99
C ALA A 100 13.28 -10.49 25.60
N ILE A 101 12.17 -10.97 25.03
CA ILE A 101 11.51 -12.20 25.51
C ILE A 101 12.35 -13.43 25.17
N GLN A 102 13.02 -13.45 24.02
CA GLN A 102 13.94 -14.52 23.67
C GLN A 102 15.12 -14.58 24.64
N GLU A 103 15.74 -13.44 24.92
CA GLU A 103 16.83 -13.35 25.91
C GLU A 103 16.36 -13.76 27.32
N TRP A 104 15.13 -13.43 27.71
CA TRP A 104 14.52 -13.91 28.95
C TRP A 104 14.33 -15.43 28.97
N ILE A 105 13.88 -16.03 27.86
CA ILE A 105 13.73 -17.50 27.74
C ILE A 105 15.08 -18.18 27.86
N ASP A 106 16.11 -17.64 27.19
CA ASP A 106 17.46 -18.19 27.21
C ASP A 106 18.06 -18.10 28.63
N ALA A 107 17.90 -16.95 29.31
CA ALA A 107 18.29 -16.78 30.69
C ALA A 107 17.55 -17.74 31.65
N LEU A 108 16.25 -17.98 31.42
CA LEU A 108 15.47 -18.95 32.19
C LEU A 108 15.94 -20.38 31.96
N ASP A 109 16.47 -20.70 30.79
CA ASP A 109 17.03 -22.02 30.45
C ASP A 109 18.40 -22.26 31.09
N GLU A 110 19.15 -21.20 31.42
CA GLU A 110 20.45 -21.28 32.11
C GLU A 110 20.35 -21.35 33.64
N TRP A 111 19.16 -21.18 34.22
CA TRP A 111 18.98 -21.29 35.67
C TRP A 111 19.39 -22.67 36.22
N PRO A 112 19.98 -22.73 37.43
CA PRO A 112 20.38 -23.99 38.06
C PRO A 112 19.21 -24.98 38.14
N THR A 113 19.48 -26.25 37.83
CA THR A 113 18.55 -27.34 38.11
C THR A 113 18.45 -27.53 39.62
N THR A 114 17.24 -27.65 40.15
CA THR A 114 16.98 -27.84 41.58
C THR A 114 16.21 -29.13 41.79
N ASP A 115 16.53 -29.95 42.80
CA ASP A 115 15.84 -31.23 43.02
C ASP A 115 14.40 -31.07 43.57
N ASP A 116 13.94 -29.84 43.82
CA ASP A 116 12.58 -29.56 44.30
C ASP A 116 11.54 -29.63 43.16
N PRO A 117 10.56 -30.55 43.23
CA PRO A 117 9.50 -30.70 42.23
C PRO A 117 8.62 -29.44 42.05
N GLN A 118 8.44 -28.62 43.08
CA GLN A 118 7.60 -27.41 43.00
C GLN A 118 8.29 -26.31 42.19
N LEU A 119 9.57 -26.07 42.48
CA LEU A 119 10.39 -25.09 41.75
C LEU A 119 10.56 -25.48 40.28
N HIS A 120 10.72 -26.78 39.99
CA HIS A 120 10.70 -27.28 38.62
C HIS A 120 9.41 -26.95 37.88
N ARG A 121 8.25 -27.16 38.51
CA ARG A 121 6.95 -26.89 37.91
C ARG A 121 6.72 -25.39 37.71
N GLU A 122 7.15 -24.55 38.64
CA GLU A 122 7.06 -23.10 38.48
C GLU A 122 7.91 -22.60 37.30
N ARG A 123 9.14 -23.09 37.17
CA ARG A 123 10.02 -22.78 36.03
C ARG A 123 9.41 -23.22 34.70
N GLU A 124 8.81 -24.41 34.65
CA GLU A 124 8.13 -24.89 33.45
C GLU A 124 6.95 -24.00 33.05
N LEU A 125 6.15 -23.53 34.04
CA LEU A 125 5.06 -22.61 33.80
C LEU A 125 5.54 -21.26 33.26
N LEU A 126 6.63 -20.71 33.80
CA LEU A 126 7.25 -19.48 33.29
C LEU A 126 7.75 -19.67 31.85
N ARG A 127 8.36 -20.82 31.54
CA ARG A 127 8.85 -21.14 30.19
C ARG A 127 7.72 -21.23 29.18
N VAL A 128 6.65 -21.94 29.52
CA VAL A 128 5.45 -22.07 28.66
C VAL A 128 4.83 -20.71 28.40
N ARG A 129 4.66 -19.88 29.44
CA ARG A 129 4.08 -18.54 29.26
C ARG A 129 4.97 -17.61 28.45
N SER A 130 6.30 -17.66 28.66
CA SER A 130 7.24 -16.85 27.89
C SER A 130 7.20 -17.20 26.40
N ARG A 131 7.12 -18.50 26.08
CA ARG A 131 6.94 -18.98 24.69
C ARG A 131 5.61 -18.54 24.09
N ASP A 132 4.53 -18.57 24.88
CA ASP A 132 3.23 -18.08 24.41
C ASP A 132 3.29 -16.59 24.05
N VAL A 133 3.89 -15.77 24.91
CA VAL A 133 4.11 -14.33 24.62
C VAL A 133 4.96 -14.15 23.36
N LEU A 134 6.05 -14.90 23.23
CA LEU A 134 6.92 -14.86 22.04
C LEU A 134 6.11 -15.17 20.76
N GLU A 135 5.32 -16.24 20.78
CA GLU A 135 4.48 -16.62 19.64
C GLU A 135 3.45 -15.53 19.31
N HIS A 136 2.88 -14.87 20.31
CA HIS A 136 1.96 -13.74 20.09
C HIS A 136 2.66 -12.56 19.42
N VAL A 137 3.87 -12.18 19.86
CA VAL A 137 4.68 -11.12 19.24
C VAL A 137 5.03 -11.48 17.79
N GLU A 138 5.48 -12.70 17.54
CA GLU A 138 5.82 -13.17 16.20
C GLU A 138 4.62 -13.18 15.25
N ARG A 139 3.43 -13.55 15.74
CA ARG A 139 2.20 -13.42 14.95
C ARG A 139 1.97 -11.96 14.57
N VAL A 140 2.07 -11.01 15.50
CA VAL A 140 1.93 -9.56 15.20
C VAL A 140 2.93 -9.13 14.12
N LEU A 141 4.22 -9.43 14.29
CA LEU A 141 5.28 -9.11 13.33
C LEU A 141 4.94 -9.63 11.92
N SER A 142 4.55 -10.90 11.82
CA SER A 142 4.21 -11.51 10.53
C SER A 142 3.06 -10.78 9.82
N HIS A 143 2.10 -10.25 10.58
CA HIS A 143 0.97 -9.50 10.01
C HIS A 143 1.37 -8.09 9.60
N VAL A 144 2.19 -7.41 10.40
CA VAL A 144 2.67 -6.05 10.10
C VAL A 144 3.47 -6.05 8.80
N ARG A 145 4.44 -6.96 8.65
CA ARG A 145 5.22 -7.12 7.41
C ARG A 145 4.36 -7.41 6.18
N ARG A 146 3.32 -8.24 6.34
CA ARG A 146 2.35 -8.50 5.25
C ARG A 146 1.57 -7.24 4.85
N LEU A 147 1.16 -6.43 5.83
CA LEU A 147 0.44 -5.18 5.56
C LEU A 147 1.33 -4.16 4.86
N GLU A 148 2.59 -4.06 5.29
CA GLU A 148 3.56 -3.16 4.68
C GLU A 148 3.84 -3.53 3.22
N SER A 149 4.18 -4.80 2.95
CA SER A 149 4.39 -5.31 1.59
C SER A 149 3.16 -5.12 0.70
N SER A 150 1.96 -5.31 1.25
CA SER A 150 0.71 -5.05 0.53
C SER A 150 0.52 -3.57 0.22
N ALA A 151 0.83 -2.68 1.16
CA ALA A 151 0.74 -1.23 0.96
C ALA A 151 1.74 -0.76 -0.11
N GLU A 152 2.98 -1.25 -0.07
CA GLU A 152 3.98 -0.96 -1.10
C GLU A 152 3.54 -1.44 -2.49
N SER A 153 3.03 -2.68 -2.58
CA SER A 153 2.52 -3.24 -3.83
C SER A 153 1.38 -2.40 -4.42
N ALA A 154 0.49 -1.88 -3.57
CA ALA A 154 -0.60 -1.00 -4.02
C ALA A 154 -0.07 0.33 -4.57
N VAL A 155 0.93 0.94 -3.91
CA VAL A 155 1.60 2.17 -4.39
C VAL A 155 2.29 1.95 -5.74
N GLN A 156 3.01 0.83 -5.89
CA GLN A 156 3.63 0.48 -7.16
C GLN A 156 2.59 0.28 -8.28
N MET A 157 1.47 -0.39 -7.98
CA MET A 157 0.37 -0.57 -8.94
C MET A 157 -0.26 0.75 -9.35
N HIS A 158 -0.44 1.70 -8.41
CA HIS A 158 -0.94 3.05 -8.71
C HIS A 158 -0.02 3.79 -9.70
N PHE A 159 1.28 3.82 -9.44
CA PHE A 159 2.23 4.48 -10.36
C PHE A 159 2.31 3.78 -11.71
N SER A 160 2.21 2.45 -11.75
CA SER A 160 2.13 1.69 -13.00
C SER A 160 0.89 2.07 -13.81
N ALA A 161 -0.28 2.12 -13.17
CA ALA A 161 -1.53 2.55 -13.82
C ALA A 161 -1.45 4.00 -14.32
N LEU A 162 -0.87 4.91 -13.53
CA LEU A 162 -0.63 6.30 -13.93
C LEU A 162 0.32 6.37 -15.15
N GLY A 163 1.40 5.59 -15.15
CA GLY A 163 2.32 5.49 -16.28
C GLY A 163 1.63 4.96 -17.54
N HIS A 164 0.78 3.94 -17.41
CA HIS A 164 -0.04 3.44 -18.52
C HIS A 164 -0.99 4.51 -19.08
N ARG A 165 -1.66 5.27 -18.21
CA ARG A 165 -2.55 6.37 -18.62
C ARG A 165 -1.78 7.46 -19.35
N THR A 166 -0.65 7.92 -18.80
CA THR A 166 0.20 8.93 -19.43
C THR A 166 0.72 8.46 -20.79
N ASN A 167 1.16 7.20 -20.91
CA ASN A 167 1.59 6.64 -22.18
C ASN A 167 0.45 6.56 -23.20
N SER A 168 -0.77 6.24 -22.77
CA SER A 168 -1.96 6.27 -23.62
C SER A 168 -2.28 7.67 -24.14
N ILE A 169 -2.20 8.69 -23.28
CA ILE A 169 -2.37 10.10 -23.64
C ILE A 169 -1.30 10.53 -24.66
N MET A 170 -0.03 10.27 -24.37
CA MET A 170 1.09 10.59 -25.25
C MET A 170 0.99 9.89 -26.61
N ARG A 171 0.53 8.63 -26.61
CA ARG A 171 0.28 7.89 -27.85
C ARG A 171 -0.83 8.54 -28.67
N THR A 172 -1.91 8.98 -28.03
CA THR A 172 -3.04 9.65 -28.69
C THR A 172 -2.60 10.98 -29.30
N LEU A 173 -1.88 11.81 -28.54
CA LEU A 173 -1.31 13.07 -29.04
C LEU A 173 -0.34 12.83 -30.19
N THR A 174 0.55 11.84 -30.09
CA THR A 174 1.49 11.49 -31.16
C THR A 174 0.77 11.09 -32.45
N VAL A 175 -0.31 10.29 -32.37
CA VAL A 175 -1.08 9.90 -33.56
C VAL A 175 -1.75 11.12 -34.19
N LEU A 176 -2.35 12.00 -33.38
CA LEU A 176 -2.93 13.25 -33.89
C LEU A 176 -1.88 14.11 -34.59
N THR A 177 -0.72 14.34 -33.95
CA THR A 177 0.39 15.10 -34.54
C THR A 177 0.91 14.47 -35.82
N ALA A 178 1.08 13.14 -35.87
CA ALA A 178 1.56 12.44 -37.06
C ALA A 178 0.60 12.54 -38.25
N ILE A 179 -0.71 12.70 -38.00
CA ILE A 179 -1.71 12.96 -39.05
C ILE A 179 -1.68 14.43 -39.47
N PHE A 180 -1.63 15.37 -38.52
CA PHE A 180 -1.64 16.80 -38.83
C PHE A 180 -0.35 17.33 -39.47
N LEU A 181 0.82 16.79 -39.13
CA LEU A 181 2.10 17.27 -39.65
C LEU A 181 2.21 17.24 -41.18
N PRO A 182 1.93 16.11 -41.89
CA PRO A 182 1.96 16.09 -43.35
C PRO A 182 0.84 16.93 -43.96
N LEU A 183 -0.35 16.97 -43.34
CA LEU A 183 -1.45 17.82 -43.80
C LEU A 183 -1.06 19.30 -43.74
N ASN A 184 -0.48 19.74 -42.62
CA ASN A 184 0.03 21.09 -42.42
C ASN A 184 1.15 21.43 -43.41
N LEU A 185 2.02 20.46 -43.74
CA LEU A 185 3.05 20.65 -44.77
C LEU A 185 2.42 20.88 -46.14
N ILE A 186 1.42 20.09 -46.53
CA ILE A 186 0.73 20.28 -47.82
C ILE A 186 0.03 21.64 -47.83
N THR A 187 -0.75 21.98 -46.80
CA THR A 187 -1.41 23.29 -46.72
C THR A 187 -0.40 24.44 -46.71
N GLY A 188 0.76 24.25 -46.05
CA GLY A 188 1.85 25.21 -46.01
C GLY A 188 2.42 25.47 -47.40
N ILE A 189 2.75 24.41 -48.15
CA ILE A 189 3.27 24.50 -49.53
C ILE A 189 2.27 25.21 -50.45
N PHE A 190 0.98 24.83 -50.39
CA PHE A 190 -0.05 25.47 -51.21
C PHE A 190 -0.42 26.89 -50.74
N GLY A 191 -0.13 27.24 -49.50
CA GLY A 191 -0.26 28.60 -48.96
C GLY A 191 0.90 29.52 -49.32
N MET A 192 1.98 29.00 -49.93
CA MET A 192 3.08 29.82 -50.43
C MET A 192 2.68 30.48 -51.76
N ASN A 193 2.86 31.79 -51.86
CA ASN A 193 2.59 32.57 -53.08
C ASN A 193 3.66 32.32 -54.16
N PHE A 194 3.71 31.11 -54.73
CA PHE A 194 4.55 30.82 -55.90
C PHE A 194 3.72 30.92 -57.19
N ASP A 195 4.13 31.83 -58.09
CA ASP A 195 3.50 32.04 -59.40
C ASP A 195 3.57 30.82 -60.34
N TRP A 196 4.50 29.89 -60.10
CA TRP A 196 4.78 28.75 -60.98
C TRP A 196 4.31 27.38 -60.44
N MET A 197 3.13 27.33 -59.80
CA MET A 197 2.50 26.05 -59.43
C MET A 197 1.46 25.62 -60.48
N PRO A 198 1.74 24.59 -61.31
CA PRO A 198 0.83 24.14 -62.37
C PRO A 198 -0.50 23.58 -61.84
N LEU A 199 -0.54 23.10 -60.59
CA LEU A 199 -1.77 22.59 -59.96
C LEU A 199 -2.77 23.69 -59.58
N ILE A 200 -2.34 24.94 -59.33
CA ILE A 200 -3.22 26.02 -58.84
C ILE A 200 -4.07 26.65 -59.98
N HIS A 201 -3.55 26.61 -61.21
CA HIS A 201 -4.20 27.22 -62.37
C HIS A 201 -5.29 26.34 -63.02
N ALA A 202 -5.46 25.10 -62.56
CA ALA A 202 -6.50 24.19 -63.02
C ALA A 202 -7.79 24.40 -62.21
N ALA A 203 -8.95 24.48 -62.88
CA ALA A 203 -10.26 24.69 -62.23
C ALA A 203 -10.63 23.64 -61.16
N GLY A 204 -9.96 22.47 -61.16
CA GLY A 204 -10.15 21.39 -60.17
C GLY A 204 -9.01 21.22 -59.16
N GLY A 205 -7.92 22.00 -59.24
CA GLY A 205 -6.70 21.76 -58.45
C GLY A 205 -6.89 21.82 -56.93
N PHE A 206 -7.85 22.63 -56.46
CA PHE A 206 -8.27 22.64 -55.06
C PHE A 206 -8.85 21.29 -54.62
N TRP A 207 -9.71 20.69 -55.44
CA TRP A 207 -10.35 19.39 -55.14
C TRP A 207 -9.33 18.25 -55.19
N ASP A 208 -8.39 18.29 -56.13
CA ASP A 208 -7.30 17.30 -56.21
C ASP A 208 -6.38 17.35 -54.99
N ALA A 209 -6.00 18.55 -54.54
CA ALA A 209 -5.22 18.75 -53.32
C ALA A 209 -5.97 18.29 -52.06
N ALA A 210 -7.27 18.61 -51.95
CA ALA A 210 -8.11 18.17 -50.84
C ALA A 210 -8.26 16.63 -50.82
N LEU A 211 -8.42 16.00 -51.97
CA LEU A 211 -8.50 14.54 -52.09
C LEU A 211 -7.17 13.88 -51.69
N LEU A 212 -6.03 14.43 -52.11
CA LEU A 212 -4.71 13.97 -51.70
C LEU A 212 -4.51 14.05 -50.18
N MET A 213 -4.85 15.19 -49.56
CA MET A 213 -4.79 15.34 -48.11
C MET A 213 -5.70 14.34 -47.39
N GLY A 214 -6.93 14.14 -47.87
CA GLY A 214 -7.87 13.16 -47.34
C GLY A 214 -7.34 11.72 -47.46
N ALA A 215 -6.73 11.37 -48.59
CA ALA A 215 -6.12 10.06 -48.82
C ALA A 215 -4.93 9.81 -47.89
N VAL A 216 -4.07 10.81 -47.67
CA VAL A 216 -2.94 10.73 -46.73
C VAL A 216 -3.44 10.57 -45.29
N ALA A 217 -4.42 11.36 -44.87
CA ALA A 217 -5.01 11.28 -43.54
C ALA A 217 -5.66 9.91 -43.27
N LEU A 218 -6.47 9.41 -44.22
CA LEU A 218 -7.11 8.10 -44.13
C LEU A 218 -6.09 6.96 -44.16
N GLY A 219 -5.05 7.07 -44.98
CA GLY A 219 -3.96 6.10 -45.06
C GLY A 219 -3.20 5.98 -43.74
N LEU A 220 -2.82 7.11 -43.14
CA LEU A 220 -2.17 7.15 -41.83
C LEU A 220 -3.09 6.65 -40.72
N TRP A 221 -4.36 7.07 -40.72
CA TRP A 221 -5.35 6.59 -39.75
C TRP A 221 -5.52 5.07 -39.81
N PHE A 222 -5.66 4.50 -41.01
CA PHE A 222 -5.78 3.05 -41.20
C PHE A 222 -4.49 2.33 -40.77
N PHE A 223 -3.32 2.88 -41.08
CA PHE A 223 -2.03 2.34 -40.65
C PHE A 223 -1.92 2.29 -39.11
N PHE A 224 -2.23 3.39 -38.42
CA PHE A 224 -2.19 3.45 -36.95
C PHE A 224 -3.26 2.56 -36.30
N ARG A 225 -4.44 2.45 -36.91
CA ARG A 225 -5.50 1.54 -36.48
C ARG A 225 -5.06 0.07 -36.63
N ARG A 226 -4.46 -0.31 -37.76
CA ARG A 226 -3.97 -1.68 -38.01
C ARG A 226 -2.83 -2.08 -37.07
N LYS A 227 -1.94 -1.14 -36.73
CA LYS A 227 -0.89 -1.37 -35.72
C LYS A 227 -1.41 -1.34 -34.26
N ARG A 228 -2.73 -1.26 -34.03
CA ARG A 228 -3.37 -1.17 -32.70
C ARG A 228 -2.84 -0.03 -31.83
N TYR A 229 -2.31 1.05 -32.42
CA TYR A 229 -1.86 2.21 -31.64
C TYR A 229 -3.03 2.93 -30.94
N LEU A 230 -4.24 2.79 -31.45
CA LEU A 230 -5.46 3.39 -30.88
C LEU A 230 -6.29 2.39 -30.07
N GLY A 231 -5.79 1.17 -29.86
CA GLY A 231 -6.48 0.17 -29.04
C GLY A 231 -6.35 0.51 -27.58
N SER A 232 -7.34 1.22 -27.03
CA SER A 232 -7.62 1.21 -25.59
C SER A 232 -7.71 -0.26 -25.18
N SER A 233 -6.72 -0.73 -24.41
CA SER A 233 -6.86 -1.97 -23.68
C SER A 233 -7.96 -1.71 -22.66
N ARG A 234 -9.16 -2.18 -22.97
CA ARG A 234 -10.14 -2.52 -21.93
C ARG A 234 -9.56 -3.63 -21.06
#